data_AF-A0ABD6DYA7-F1
#
_entry.id   AF-A0ABD6DYA7-F1
#
_cell.length_a   1.000
_cell.length_b   1.000
_cell.length_c   1.000
_cell.angle_alpha   90.00
_cell.angle_beta   90.00
_cell.angle_gamma   90.00
#
_symmetry.space_group_name_H-M   'P 1'
#
loop_
_entity.id
_entity.type
_entity.pdbx_description
1 polymer ?
#
loop_
_entity_poly.entity_id
_entity_poly.type
_entity_poly.pdbx_seq_one_letter_code
_entity_poly.pdbx_strand_id
1 'polypeptide(L)'
;MFRQAREFGPVVLIPLAWGFVAAAHLRIVSTSTLFIAHVVMATLLAGFAVTGRSDMREGVLHTWWLVIVSGFVATVVGAMGFRVGSSGSLFQGIALFGWMVLPAVGFVDTGRRVSKRAWIYFGSATACVLGAAVYALGLFVSLPVGPVFGLGLVGGGQTLAILDAAFGYEVNDSVKRATDERV
;
A
#
# COMPACT_ATOMS: atom_id res chain seq x y z
N MET A 1 -2.11 -22.26 6.28
CA MET A 1 -2.53 -21.64 5.00
C MET A 1 -2.81 -20.15 5.14
N PHE A 2 -3.75 -19.70 6.00
CA PHE A 2 -4.05 -18.27 6.15
C PHE A 2 -2.84 -17.38 6.51
N ARG A 3 -1.94 -17.86 7.38
CA ARG A 3 -0.72 -17.13 7.74
C ARG A 3 0.17 -16.82 6.52
N GLN A 4 0.43 -17.82 5.69
CA GLN A 4 1.26 -17.68 4.49
C GLN A 4 0.58 -16.79 3.43
N ALA A 5 -0.74 -16.90 3.28
CA ALA A 5 -1.50 -15.99 2.41
C ALA A 5 -1.43 -14.52 2.89
N ARG A 6 -1.37 -14.27 4.20
CA ARG A 6 -1.19 -12.89 4.73
C ARG A 6 0.24 -12.38 4.56
N GLU A 7 1.21 -13.28 4.64
CA GLU A 7 2.63 -12.97 4.54
C GLU A 7 3.02 -12.59 3.11
N PHE A 8 2.60 -13.39 2.13
CA PHE A 8 2.95 -13.17 0.72
C PHE A 8 1.84 -12.51 -0.11
N GLY A 9 0.60 -12.49 0.37
CA GLY A 9 -0.52 -11.85 -0.33
C GLY A 9 -0.24 -10.40 -0.74
N PRO A 10 0.30 -9.53 0.14
CA PRO A 10 0.62 -8.16 -0.20
C PRO A 10 1.56 -7.99 -1.40
N VAL A 11 2.46 -8.95 -1.66
CA VAL A 11 3.38 -8.92 -2.81
C VAL A 11 2.64 -8.80 -4.13
N VAL A 12 1.49 -9.46 -4.24
CA VAL A 12 0.65 -9.44 -5.45
C VAL A 12 -0.45 -8.38 -5.33
N LEU A 13 -1.07 -8.26 -4.16
CA LEU A 13 -2.23 -7.39 -3.96
C LEU A 13 -1.89 -5.90 -4.09
N ILE A 14 -0.74 -5.45 -3.57
CA ILE A 14 -0.34 -4.04 -3.62
C ILE A 14 -0.12 -3.55 -5.06
N PRO A 15 0.72 -4.18 -5.90
CA PRO A 15 0.90 -3.74 -7.28
C PRO A 15 -0.40 -3.84 -8.10
N LEU A 16 -1.22 -4.89 -7.88
CA LEU A 16 -2.52 -5.01 -8.54
C LEU A 16 -3.47 -3.88 -8.15
N ALA A 17 -3.53 -3.50 -6.87
CA ALA A 17 -4.38 -2.41 -6.41
C ALA A 17 -4.01 -1.09 -7.08
N TRP A 18 -2.72 -0.73 -7.12
CA TRP A 18 -2.27 0.49 -7.80
C TRP A 18 -2.48 0.44 -9.31
N GLY A 19 -2.28 -0.73 -9.94
CA GLY A 19 -2.62 -0.94 -11.35
C GLY A 19 -4.10 -0.69 -11.63
N PHE A 20 -4.99 -1.16 -10.74
CA PHE A 20 -6.43 -0.94 -10.86
C PHE A 20 -6.82 0.54 -10.72
N VAL A 21 -6.18 1.26 -9.79
CA VAL A 21 -6.37 2.72 -9.63
C VAL A 21 -5.86 3.48 -10.86
N ALA A 22 -4.73 3.08 -11.44
CA ALA A 22 -4.23 3.67 -12.68
C ALA A 22 -5.17 3.39 -13.85
N ALA A 23 -5.66 2.16 -13.99
CA ALA A 23 -6.65 1.79 -15.00
C ALA A 23 -7.95 2.60 -14.88
N ALA A 24 -8.37 2.95 -13.65
CA ALA A 24 -9.51 3.84 -13.42
C ALA A 24 -9.27 5.25 -13.97
N HIS A 25 -8.08 5.81 -13.75
CA HIS A 25 -7.71 7.12 -14.30
C HIS A 25 -7.64 7.12 -15.84
N LEU A 26 -7.26 5.97 -16.42
CA LEU A 26 -7.26 5.75 -17.86
C LEU A 26 -8.66 5.39 -18.41
N ARG A 27 -9.70 5.38 -17.57
CA ARG A 27 -11.09 5.03 -17.92
C ARG A 27 -11.25 3.63 -18.51
N ILE A 28 -10.34 2.72 -18.17
CA ILE A 28 -10.38 1.31 -18.60
C ILE A 28 -11.38 0.50 -17.78
N VAL A 29 -11.58 0.86 -16.50
CA VAL A 29 -12.49 0.16 -15.59
C VAL A 29 -13.74 0.99 -15.29
N SER A 30 -14.87 0.30 -15.15
CA SER A 30 -16.15 0.94 -14.86
C SER A 30 -16.27 1.34 -13.39
N THR A 31 -17.18 2.28 -13.10
CA THR A 31 -17.55 2.68 -11.73
C THR A 31 -18.03 1.49 -10.90
N SER A 32 -18.81 0.57 -11.49
CA SER A 32 -19.28 -0.64 -10.80
C SER A 32 -18.12 -1.56 -10.42
N THR A 33 -17.11 -1.68 -11.30
CA THR A 33 -15.91 -2.47 -11.02
C THR A 33 -15.09 -1.86 -9.87
N LEU A 34 -14.98 -0.52 -9.82
CA LEU A 34 -14.32 0.18 -8.71
C LEU A 34 -15.04 0.02 -7.38
N PHE A 35 -16.37 0.05 -7.39
CA PHE A 35 -17.16 -0.22 -6.20
C PHE A 35 -16.94 -1.65 -5.69
N ILE A 36 -16.97 -2.65 -6.57
CA ILE A 36 -16.68 -4.05 -6.21
C ILE A 36 -15.27 -4.17 -5.64
N ALA A 37 -14.28 -3.52 -6.26
CA ALA A 37 -12.90 -3.53 -5.78
C ALA A 37 -12.78 -2.99 -4.34
N HIS A 38 -13.51 -1.91 -4.00
CA HIS A 38 -13.55 -1.38 -2.64
C HIS A 38 -14.17 -2.39 -1.66
N VAL A 39 -15.28 -3.04 -2.02
CA VAL A 39 -15.95 -4.04 -1.17
C VAL A 39 -15.05 -5.25 -0.92
N VAL A 40 -14.39 -5.75 -1.96
CA VAL A 40 -13.42 -6.86 -1.85
C VAL A 40 -12.27 -6.45 -0.95
N MET A 41 -11.67 -5.29 -1.19
CA MET A 41 -10.56 -4.78 -0.38
C MET A 41 -10.96 -4.58 1.08
N ALA A 42 -12.13 -4.00 1.36
CA ALA A 42 -12.64 -3.83 2.73
C ALA A 42 -12.82 -5.19 3.43
N THR A 43 -13.35 -6.18 2.72
CA THR A 43 -13.52 -7.55 3.25
C THR A 43 -12.18 -8.20 3.57
N LEU A 44 -11.21 -8.09 2.67
CA LEU A 44 -9.85 -8.60 2.88
C LEU A 44 -9.18 -7.92 4.07
N LEU A 45 -9.24 -6.59 4.16
CA LEU A 45 -8.64 -5.84 5.27
C LEU A 45 -9.29 -6.17 6.61
N ALA A 46 -10.61 -6.31 6.67
CA ALA A 46 -11.31 -6.77 7.86
C ALA A 46 -10.82 -8.17 8.27
N GLY A 47 -10.71 -9.09 7.31
CA GLY A 47 -10.16 -10.43 7.54
C GLY A 47 -8.72 -10.40 8.06
N PHE A 48 -7.85 -9.59 7.47
CA PHE A 48 -6.46 -9.42 7.92
C PHE A 48 -6.39 -8.81 9.32
N ALA A 49 -7.16 -7.76 9.58
CA ALA A 49 -7.19 -7.07 10.87
C ALA A 49 -7.66 -7.99 12.00
N VAL A 50 -8.71 -8.78 11.77
CA VAL A 50 -9.26 -9.72 12.76
C VAL A 50 -8.32 -10.90 12.96
N THR A 51 -7.95 -11.58 11.88
CA THR A 51 -7.17 -12.83 11.99
C THR A 51 -5.70 -12.60 12.34
N GLY A 52 -5.14 -11.43 12.02
CA GLY A 52 -3.76 -11.06 12.31
C GLY A 52 -3.56 -10.41 13.69
N ARG A 53 -4.65 -10.09 14.40
CA ARG A 53 -4.58 -9.27 15.62
C ARG A 53 -3.66 -9.84 16.69
N SER A 54 -3.70 -11.16 16.92
CA SER A 54 -2.88 -11.84 17.92
C SER A 54 -1.39 -11.68 17.65
N ASP A 55 -1.01 -11.74 16.38
CA ASP A 55 0.37 -11.75 15.92
C ASP A 55 0.94 -10.32 15.83
N MET A 56 0.06 -9.32 15.74
CA MET A 56 0.39 -7.92 15.50
C MET A 56 0.12 -7.03 16.72
N ARG A 57 0.38 -7.54 17.93
CA ARG A 57 0.15 -6.79 19.18
C ARG A 57 1.26 -5.81 19.53
N GLU A 58 2.47 -6.06 19.06
CA GLU A 58 3.66 -5.35 19.51
C GLU A 58 4.61 -5.01 18.35
N GLY A 59 5.54 -4.09 18.62
CA GLY A 59 6.59 -3.69 17.68
C GLY A 59 6.07 -3.15 16.35
N VAL A 60 6.84 -3.40 15.29
CA VAL A 60 6.52 -2.98 13.90
C VAL A 60 5.16 -3.51 13.45
N LEU A 61 4.86 -4.76 13.80
CA LEU A 61 3.62 -5.40 13.40
C LEU A 61 2.40 -4.68 13.98
N HIS A 62 2.51 -4.11 15.19
CA HIS A 62 1.43 -3.29 15.72
C HIS A 62 1.14 -2.05 14.87
N THR A 63 2.18 -1.35 14.42
CA THR A 63 2.05 -0.20 13.51
C THR A 63 1.35 -0.61 12.21
N TRP A 64 1.73 -1.74 11.62
CA TRP A 64 1.08 -2.26 10.41
C TRP A 64 -0.38 -2.66 10.64
N TRP A 65 -0.71 -3.18 11.82
CA TRP A 65 -2.10 -3.47 12.16
C TRP A 65 -2.94 -2.18 12.21
N LEU A 66 -2.40 -1.10 12.78
CA LEU A 66 -3.04 0.21 12.75
C LEU A 66 -3.20 0.75 11.33
N VAL A 67 -2.20 0.56 10.46
CA VAL A 67 -2.31 0.90 9.02
C VAL A 67 -3.43 0.11 8.35
N ILE A 68 -3.54 -1.20 8.61
CA ILE A 68 -4.60 -2.05 8.04
C ILE A 68 -5.98 -1.59 8.53
N VAL A 69 -6.15 -1.32 9.81
CA VAL A 69 -7.43 -0.87 10.39
C VAL A 69 -7.81 0.52 9.87
N SER A 70 -6.86 1.45 9.83
CA SER A 70 -7.10 2.79 9.29
C SER A 70 -7.42 2.73 7.79
N GLY A 71 -6.70 1.88 7.05
CA GLY A 71 -6.95 1.61 5.65
C GLY A 71 -8.32 0.99 5.42
N PHE A 72 -8.78 0.06 6.27
CA PHE A 72 -10.14 -0.49 6.23
C PHE A 72 -11.18 0.61 6.33
N VAL A 73 -11.05 1.51 7.32
CA VAL A 73 -11.97 2.65 7.50
C VAL A 73 -11.96 3.54 6.26
N ALA A 74 -10.78 3.91 5.75
CA ALA A 74 -10.64 4.71 4.54
C ALA A 74 -11.30 4.04 3.32
N THR A 75 -11.12 2.73 3.15
CA THR A 75 -11.75 1.96 2.06
C THR A 75 -13.27 1.92 2.19
N VAL A 76 -13.82 1.75 3.39
CA VAL A 76 -15.28 1.80 3.62
C VAL A 76 -15.82 3.20 3.31
N VAL A 77 -15.12 4.25 3.72
CA VAL A 77 -15.45 5.64 3.38
C VAL A 77 -15.46 5.82 1.85
N GLY A 78 -14.44 5.35 1.14
CA GLY A 78 -14.40 5.38 -0.32
C GLY A 78 -15.56 4.61 -0.98
N ALA A 79 -15.91 3.44 -0.44
CA ALA A 79 -17.03 2.63 -0.91
C ALA A 79 -18.37 3.37 -0.77
N MET A 80 -18.58 4.08 0.35
CA MET A 80 -19.76 4.93 0.55
C MET A 80 -19.83 6.04 -0.50
N GLY A 81 -18.68 6.55 -0.97
CA GLY A 81 -18.58 7.55 -2.03
C GLY A 81 -19.31 7.17 -3.33
N PHE A 82 -19.48 5.88 -3.63
CA PHE A 82 -20.25 5.43 -4.80
C PHE A 82 -21.78 5.50 -4.59
N ARG A 83 -22.24 5.79 -3.38
CA ARG A 83 -23.65 5.83 -2.98
C ARG A 83 -24.11 7.23 -2.56
N VAL A 84 -23.19 8.10 -2.15
CA VAL A 84 -23.49 9.51 -1.86
C VAL A 84 -23.28 10.35 -3.12
N GLY A 85 -24.35 10.97 -3.62
CA GLY A 85 -24.42 11.64 -4.93
C GLY A 85 -23.29 12.63 -5.23
N SER A 86 -23.52 13.94 -5.06
CA SER A 86 -22.56 14.97 -5.49
C SER A 86 -21.26 14.99 -4.67
N SER A 87 -21.26 14.46 -3.43
CA SER A 87 -20.08 14.41 -2.57
C SER A 87 -19.20 13.17 -2.78
N GLY A 88 -19.58 12.24 -3.66
CA GLY A 88 -18.89 10.94 -3.81
C GLY A 88 -17.40 11.04 -4.11
N SER A 89 -16.99 12.04 -4.89
CA SER A 89 -15.58 12.28 -5.25
C SER A 89 -14.71 12.63 -4.04
N LEU A 90 -15.25 13.33 -3.03
CA LEU A 90 -14.53 13.65 -1.81
C LEU A 90 -14.21 12.39 -1.01
N PHE A 91 -15.18 11.48 -0.87
CA PHE A 91 -15.04 10.23 -0.13
C PHE A 91 -14.03 9.29 -0.81
N GLN A 92 -14.08 9.22 -2.14
CA GLN A 92 -13.11 8.47 -2.96
C GLN A 92 -11.71 9.09 -2.85
N GLY A 93 -11.62 10.42 -2.83
CA GLY A 93 -10.37 11.14 -2.59
C GLY A 93 -9.76 10.82 -1.22
N ILE A 94 -10.56 10.81 -0.15
CA ILE A 94 -10.12 10.41 1.20
C ILE A 94 -9.55 9.00 1.18
N ALA A 95 -10.24 8.05 0.54
CA ALA A 95 -9.76 6.67 0.43
C ALA A 95 -8.43 6.59 -0.33
N LEU A 96 -8.34 7.27 -1.48
CA LEU A 96 -7.15 7.28 -2.31
C LEU A 96 -5.95 7.87 -1.57
N PHE A 97 -6.06 9.10 -1.07
CA PHE A 97 -4.97 9.76 -0.35
C PHE A 97 -4.63 9.05 0.96
N GLY A 98 -5.63 8.47 1.64
CA GLY A 98 -5.41 7.60 2.79
C GLY A 98 -4.46 6.46 2.45
N TRP A 99 -4.70 5.73 1.36
CA TRP A 99 -3.83 4.65 0.91
C TRP A 99 -2.49 5.12 0.33
N MET A 100 -2.41 6.33 -0.20
CA MET A 100 -1.14 6.90 -0.63
C MET A 100 -0.23 7.18 0.57
N VAL A 101 -0.77 7.66 1.69
CA VAL A 101 0.03 8.21 2.80
C VAL A 101 0.13 7.29 4.00
N LEU A 102 -0.92 6.54 4.38
CA LEU A 102 -0.92 5.68 5.57
C LEU A 102 0.29 4.71 5.61
N PRO A 103 0.67 4.02 4.51
CA PRO A 103 1.81 3.12 4.53
C PRO A 103 3.15 3.80 4.83
N ALA A 104 3.27 5.12 4.58
CA ALA A 104 4.49 5.86 4.92
C ALA A 104 4.80 5.80 6.42
N VAL A 105 3.77 5.79 7.27
CA VAL A 105 3.93 5.64 8.73
C VAL A 105 4.52 4.27 9.06
N GLY A 106 3.96 3.21 8.46
CA GLY A 106 4.45 1.84 8.61
C GLY A 106 5.90 1.71 8.15
N PHE A 107 6.25 2.28 7.00
CA PHE A 107 7.61 2.25 6.48
C PHE A 107 8.60 3.04 7.34
N VAL A 108 8.23 4.21 7.84
CA VAL A 108 9.12 4.97 8.75
C VAL A 108 9.39 4.19 10.04
N ASP A 109 8.37 3.57 10.63
CA ASP A 109 8.54 2.75 11.84
C ASP A 109 9.38 1.50 11.55
N THR A 110 9.14 0.80 10.44
CA THR A 110 9.99 -0.33 10.02
C THR A 110 11.43 0.12 9.81
N GLY A 111 11.66 1.19 9.05
CA GLY A 111 12.98 1.74 8.73
C GLY A 111 13.78 2.15 9.96
N ARG A 112 13.13 2.64 11.01
CA ARG A 112 13.77 2.98 12.30
C ARG A 112 14.23 1.76 13.09
N ARG A 113 13.69 0.58 12.82
CA ARG A 113 13.90 -0.64 13.61
C ARG A 113 14.74 -1.69 12.88
N VAL A 114 14.88 -1.58 11.56
CA VAL A 114 15.79 -2.42 10.77
C VAL A 114 17.14 -1.72 10.60
N SER A 115 18.24 -2.45 10.83
CA SER A 115 19.60 -1.90 10.69
C SER A 115 20.14 -2.02 9.26
N LYS A 116 19.83 -3.14 8.58
CA LYS A 116 20.16 -3.35 7.17
C LYS A 116 18.99 -2.90 6.30
N ARG A 117 19.29 -2.27 5.15
CA ARG A 117 18.30 -1.89 4.12
C ARG A 117 17.21 -0.91 4.59
N ALA A 118 17.40 -0.23 5.71
CA ALA A 118 16.50 0.82 6.21
C ALA A 118 16.17 1.88 5.15
N TRP A 119 17.13 2.18 4.27
CA TRP A 119 16.97 3.13 3.18
C TRP A 119 15.83 2.76 2.22
N ILE A 120 15.50 1.46 2.04
CA ILE A 120 14.37 1.03 1.20
C ILE A 120 13.07 1.54 1.81
N TYR A 121 12.89 1.36 3.11
CA TYR A 121 11.68 1.79 3.82
C TYR A 121 11.55 3.32 3.86
N PHE A 122 12.64 4.05 4.15
CA PHE A 122 12.61 5.52 4.09
C PHE A 122 12.37 6.04 2.67
N GLY A 123 12.97 5.40 1.66
CA GLY A 123 12.72 5.69 0.25
C GLY A 123 11.26 5.46 -0.14
N SER A 124 10.67 4.35 0.29
CA SER A 124 9.25 4.03 0.06
C SER A 124 8.30 4.97 0.78
N ALA A 125 8.62 5.39 2.01
CA ALA A 125 7.86 6.43 2.72
C ALA A 125 7.92 7.78 1.97
N THR A 126 9.11 8.15 1.49
CA THR A 126 9.31 9.36 0.70
C THR A 126 8.52 9.28 -0.61
N ALA A 127 8.57 8.14 -1.31
CA ALA A 127 7.81 7.91 -2.54
C ALA A 127 6.29 8.00 -2.33
N CYS A 128 5.78 7.52 -1.19
CA CYS A 128 4.37 7.68 -0.81
C CYS A 128 3.97 9.16 -0.71
N VAL A 129 4.73 9.96 0.04
CA VAL A 129 4.43 11.38 0.27
C VAL A 129 4.63 12.20 -1.01
N LEU A 130 5.75 12.02 -1.71
CA LEU A 130 6.02 12.72 -2.97
C LEU A 130 5.03 12.32 -4.06
N GLY A 131 4.69 11.03 -4.19
CA GLY A 131 3.71 10.57 -5.16
C GLY A 131 2.32 11.15 -4.89
N ALA A 132 1.91 11.27 -3.62
CA ALA A 132 0.68 11.96 -3.22
C ALA A 132 0.71 13.45 -3.60
N ALA A 133 1.82 14.13 -3.33
CA ALA A 133 1.99 15.54 -3.69
C ALA A 133 1.96 15.76 -5.21
N VAL A 134 2.66 14.92 -5.98
CA VAL A 134 2.67 14.99 -7.45
C VAL A 134 1.29 14.68 -8.03
N TYR A 135 0.58 13.70 -7.47
CA TYR A 135 -0.79 13.42 -7.87
C TYR A 135 -1.71 14.62 -7.63
N ALA A 136 -1.68 15.19 -6.42
CA ALA A 136 -2.48 16.35 -6.06
C ALA A 136 -2.16 17.54 -6.96
N LEU A 137 -0.88 17.86 -7.14
CA LEU A 137 -0.43 18.94 -8.01
C LEU A 137 -0.90 18.72 -9.45
N GLY A 138 -0.81 17.48 -9.96
CA GLY A 138 -1.29 17.12 -11.29
C GLY A 138 -2.77 17.41 -11.49
N LEU A 139 -3.60 17.21 -10.48
CA LEU A 139 -5.01 17.60 -10.50
C LEU A 139 -5.17 19.13 -10.46
N PHE A 140 -4.43 19.82 -9.58
CA PHE A 140 -4.53 21.28 -9.41
C PHE A 140 -4.12 22.06 -10.66
N VAL A 141 -3.02 21.68 -11.32
CA VAL A 141 -2.51 22.35 -12.52
C VAL A 141 -2.96 21.70 -13.83
N SER A 142 -3.91 20.75 -13.77
CA SER A 142 -4.46 20.04 -14.94
C SER A 142 -3.41 19.37 -15.84
N LEU A 143 -2.34 18.83 -15.26
CA LEU A 143 -1.31 18.10 -16.01
C LEU A 143 -1.80 16.66 -16.29
N PRO A 144 -2.02 16.26 -17.55
CA PRO A 144 -2.66 14.98 -17.88
C PRO A 144 -1.93 13.74 -17.34
N VAL A 145 -0.60 13.80 -17.27
CA VAL A 145 0.25 12.68 -16.82
C VAL A 145 0.57 12.71 -15.32
N GLY A 146 0.32 13.84 -14.65
CA GLY A 146 0.68 14.05 -13.25
C GLY A 146 0.07 13.02 -12.30
N PRO A 147 -1.26 12.78 -12.35
CA PRO A 147 -1.90 11.76 -11.53
C PRO A 147 -1.32 10.36 -11.74
N VAL A 148 -1.15 9.91 -12.98
CA VAL A 148 -0.62 8.57 -13.29
C VAL A 148 0.81 8.41 -12.81
N PHE A 149 1.64 9.44 -12.98
CA PHE A 149 3.02 9.43 -12.48
C PHE A 149 3.08 9.40 -10.95
N GLY A 150 2.23 10.18 -10.27
CA GLY A 150 2.11 10.15 -8.81
C GLY A 150 1.70 8.77 -8.29
N LEU A 151 0.73 8.12 -8.94
CA LEU A 151 0.33 6.74 -8.62
C LEU A 151 1.48 5.75 -8.84
N GLY A 152 2.25 5.92 -9.92
CA GLY A 152 3.43 5.10 -10.20
C GLY A 152 4.50 5.21 -9.12
N LEU A 153 4.77 6.42 -8.62
CA LEU A 153 5.71 6.64 -7.51
C LEU A 153 5.24 5.96 -6.23
N VAL A 154 3.98 6.15 -5.84
CA VAL A 154 3.42 5.52 -4.63
C VAL A 154 3.41 4.01 -4.77
N GLY A 155 2.86 3.49 -5.87
CA GLY A 155 2.73 2.05 -6.10
C GLY A 155 4.09 1.36 -6.21
N GLY A 156 5.05 1.97 -6.90
CA GLY A 156 6.42 1.47 -7.00
C GLY A 156 7.12 1.45 -5.63
N GLY A 157 7.06 2.56 -4.88
CA GLY A 157 7.63 2.64 -3.55
C GLY A 157 7.05 1.61 -2.59
N GLN A 158 5.72 1.49 -2.53
CA GLN A 158 5.04 0.50 -1.69
C GLN A 158 5.41 -0.93 -2.10
N THR A 159 5.42 -1.23 -3.39
CA THR A 159 5.76 -2.57 -3.90
C THR A 159 7.19 -2.96 -3.56
N LEU A 160 8.16 -2.04 -3.72
CA LEU A 160 9.57 -2.31 -3.39
C LEU A 160 9.78 -2.65 -1.91
N ALA A 161 9.14 -1.93 -1.00
CA ALA A 161 9.25 -2.22 0.43
C ALA A 161 8.56 -3.54 0.81
N ILE A 162 7.44 -3.88 0.17
CA ILE A 162 6.75 -5.15 0.43
C ILE A 162 7.55 -6.35 -0.11
N LEU A 163 8.18 -6.22 -1.28
CA LEU A 163 9.10 -7.22 -1.81
C LEU A 163 10.30 -7.42 -0.88
N ASP A 164 10.86 -6.33 -0.36
CA ASP A 164 11.95 -6.40 0.62
C ASP A 164 11.52 -7.10 1.90
N ALA A 165 10.35 -6.77 2.44
CA ALA A 165 9.81 -7.40 3.64
C ALA A 165 9.57 -8.91 3.45
N ALA A 166 9.11 -9.32 2.26
CA ALA A 166 8.79 -10.72 1.97
C ALA A 166 10.03 -11.59 1.68
N PHE A 167 11.02 -11.06 0.96
CA PHE A 167 12.14 -11.86 0.42
C PHE A 167 13.52 -11.38 0.86
N GLY A 168 13.62 -10.21 1.49
CA GLY A 168 14.88 -9.53 1.73
C GLY A 168 15.85 -10.29 2.65
N TYR A 169 15.32 -11.12 3.56
CA TYR A 169 16.11 -11.97 4.46
C TYR A 169 16.67 -13.21 3.76
N GLU A 170 15.87 -13.89 2.94
CA GLU A 170 16.28 -15.11 2.21
C GLU A 170 17.43 -14.83 1.22
N VAL A 171 17.36 -13.70 0.52
CA VAL A 171 18.42 -13.25 -0.40
C VAL A 171 19.71 -12.94 0.36
N ASN A 172 19.62 -12.32 1.53
CA ASN A 172 20.81 -12.00 2.31
C ASN A 172 21.49 -13.26 2.89
N ASP A 173 20.69 -14.26 3.31
CA ASP A 173 21.23 -15.51 3.86
C ASP A 173 21.88 -16.40 2.80
N SER A 174 21.31 -16.45 1.59
CA SER A 174 21.92 -17.15 0.45
C SER A 174 23.24 -16.52 0.01
N VAL A 175 23.31 -15.17 -0.07
CA VAL A 175 24.56 -14.45 -0.37
C VAL A 175 25.61 -14.72 0.70
N LYS A 176 25.23 -14.69 1.99
CA LYS A 176 26.16 -14.97 3.09
C LYS A 176 26.75 -16.38 2.99
N ARG A 177 25.93 -17.41 2.80
CA ARG A 177 26.41 -18.80 2.62
C ARG A 177 27.37 -18.94 1.42
N ALA A 178 27.04 -18.33 0.29
CA ALA A 178 27.90 -18.40 -0.89
C ALA A 178 29.25 -17.68 -0.72
N THR A 179 29.33 -16.75 0.24
CA THR A 179 30.58 -16.05 0.58
C THR A 179 31.41 -16.87 1.57
N ASP A 180 30.75 -17.50 2.55
CA ASP A 180 31.40 -18.34 3.57
C ASP A 180 31.97 -19.65 2.96
N GLU A 181 31.35 -20.23 1.92
CA GLU A 181 31.86 -21.43 1.22
C GLU A 181 33.06 -21.17 0.29
N ARG A 182 33.45 -19.90 0.08
CA ARG A 182 34.60 -19.52 -0.75
C ARG A 182 35.86 -19.20 0.07
N VAL A 183 35.81 -19.35 1.39
CA VAL A 183 36.91 -19.14 2.34
C VAL A 183 37.33 -20.48 2.93
#